data_AF-A0A1V9UWE9-F1
#
_entry.id   AF-A0A1V9UWE9-F1
#
_cell.length_a   1.000
_cell.length_b   1.000
_cell.length_c   1.000
_cell.angle_alpha   90.00
_cell.angle_beta   90.00
_cell.angle_gamma   90.00
#
_symmetry.space_group_name_H-M   'P 1'
#
loop_
_entity.id
_entity.type
_entity.pdbx_description
1 polymer ?
#
loop_
_entity_poly.entity_id
_entity_poly.type
_entity_poly.pdbx_seq_one_letter_code
_entity_poly.pdbx_strand_id
1 'polypeptide(L)'
;MSASPESKWLRGVLMCLLMLVGHSAIAEVYTYIDAEGNRAFTDQPRRNAKKVEIAPSNQIKSAPRKPTQAHSAKPTPGPLFRYQLLRILAPEPDTTIRDSEGNLIVTVTNEPALQPGHTYRLLLEGKVYGEAGRSPVFPMTNIDRGTHQLSIEIIDEFGRVAERTPNQPFHMMRISLAQKRLAQPCKTEDYGVRPECPLKDKPPEEESSILPFF
;
A
#
# COMPACT_ATOMS: atom_id res chain seq x y z
N MET A 1 87.17 -18.03 19.54
CA MET A 1 86.83 -19.02 18.50
C MET A 1 86.20 -18.31 17.30
N SER A 2 86.95 -18.12 16.22
CA SER A 2 86.43 -17.57 14.97
C SER A 2 85.84 -18.70 14.14
N ALA A 3 84.54 -18.66 13.84
CA ALA A 3 83.91 -19.62 12.94
C ALA A 3 84.39 -19.35 11.51
N SER A 4 85.10 -20.30 10.91
CA SER A 4 85.64 -20.20 9.56
C SER A 4 84.51 -19.99 8.53
N PRO A 5 84.74 -19.17 7.48
CA PRO A 5 83.74 -18.80 6.47
C PRO A 5 83.16 -20.01 5.70
N GLU A 6 83.92 -21.09 5.62
CA GLU A 6 83.53 -22.42 5.09
C GLU A 6 82.24 -22.96 5.76
N SER A 7 82.10 -22.79 7.08
CA SER A 7 80.96 -23.35 7.84
C SER A 7 79.65 -22.60 7.60
N LYS A 8 79.72 -21.31 7.23
CA LYS A 8 78.54 -20.50 6.92
C LYS A 8 77.98 -20.85 5.54
N TRP A 9 78.85 -21.17 4.59
CA TRP A 9 78.47 -21.60 3.24
C TRP A 9 77.83 -22.98 3.26
N LEU A 10 78.42 -23.94 4.00
CA LEU A 10 77.84 -25.27 4.20
C LEU A 10 76.45 -25.23 4.86
N ARG A 11 76.24 -24.33 5.84
CA ARG A 11 74.93 -24.15 6.49
C ARG A 11 73.88 -23.54 5.56
N GLY A 12 74.28 -22.60 4.69
CA GLY A 12 73.41 -22.02 3.68
C GLY A 12 72.97 -23.05 2.63
N VAL A 13 73.90 -23.88 2.16
CA VAL A 13 73.60 -24.98 1.23
C VAL A 13 72.68 -26.02 1.89
N LEU A 14 72.93 -26.38 3.15
CA LEU A 14 72.09 -27.31 3.90
C LEU A 14 70.66 -26.79 4.08
N MET A 15 70.48 -25.49 4.31
CA MET A 15 69.16 -24.87 4.48
C MET A 15 68.41 -24.74 3.14
N CYS A 16 69.10 -24.46 2.03
CA CYS A 16 68.53 -24.52 0.68
C CYS A 16 68.11 -25.94 0.29
N LEU A 17 68.90 -26.95 0.65
CA LEU A 17 68.58 -28.36 0.40
C LEU A 17 67.33 -28.79 1.18
N LEU A 18 67.15 -28.28 2.40
CA LEU A 18 66.00 -28.61 3.25
C LEU A 18 64.67 -28.02 2.71
N MET A 19 64.73 -26.89 2.01
CA MET A 19 63.56 -26.25 1.39
C MET A 19 63.10 -26.95 0.10
N LEU A 20 63.93 -27.78 -0.54
CA LEU A 20 63.58 -28.51 -1.77
C LEU A 20 62.76 -29.80 -1.51
N VAL A 21 62.63 -30.24 -0.26
CA VAL A 21 61.94 -31.50 0.08
C VAL A 21 60.43 -31.31 0.30
N GLY A 22 59.90 -30.11 0.06
CA GLY A 22 58.46 -29.85 0.01
C GLY A 22 57.80 -30.49 -1.23
N HIS A 23 57.65 -31.81 -1.24
CA HIS A 23 56.79 -32.50 -2.21
C HIS A 23 55.36 -32.60 -1.67
N SER A 24 54.43 -31.93 -2.36
CA SER A 24 52.99 -32.07 -2.15
C SER A 24 52.58 -33.53 -2.41
N ALA A 25 52.07 -34.20 -1.38
CA ALA A 25 51.43 -35.51 -1.53
C ALA A 25 50.14 -35.36 -2.33
N ILE A 26 50.09 -35.93 -3.54
CA ILE A 26 48.86 -36.13 -4.31
C ILE A 26 48.17 -37.35 -3.70
N ALA A 27 47.03 -37.15 -3.04
CA ALA A 27 46.22 -38.24 -2.50
C ALA A 27 45.47 -38.93 -3.65
N GLU A 28 45.87 -40.14 -3.99
CA GLU A 28 45.20 -40.99 -4.99
C GLU A 28 44.33 -42.03 -4.26
N VAL A 29 43.03 -42.08 -4.58
CA VAL A 29 42.07 -42.97 -3.92
C VAL A 29 41.95 -44.29 -4.70
N TYR A 30 42.09 -45.42 -4.01
CA TYR A 30 42.05 -46.76 -4.60
C TYR A 30 40.83 -47.55 -4.12
N THR A 31 40.28 -48.41 -4.97
CA THR A 31 39.09 -49.23 -4.62
C THR A 31 39.34 -50.71 -4.79
N TYR A 32 38.85 -51.51 -3.85
CA TYR A 32 38.86 -52.96 -3.94
C TYR A 32 37.55 -53.55 -3.35
N ILE A 33 37.30 -54.81 -3.67
CA ILE A 33 36.16 -55.57 -3.13
C ILE A 33 36.72 -56.50 -2.06
N ASP A 34 36.17 -56.43 -0.85
CA ASP A 34 36.58 -57.28 0.27
C ASP A 34 36.04 -58.72 0.12
N ALA A 35 36.46 -59.60 1.02
CA ALA A 35 36.10 -61.03 0.96
C ALA A 35 34.60 -61.26 1.18
N GLU A 36 33.91 -60.31 1.81
CA GLU A 36 32.46 -60.30 2.04
C GLU A 36 31.66 -59.69 0.87
N GLY A 37 32.33 -59.25 -0.20
CA GLY A 37 31.70 -58.75 -1.43
C GLY A 37 31.36 -57.24 -1.42
N ASN A 38 31.81 -56.50 -0.41
CA ASN A 38 31.54 -55.07 -0.27
C ASN A 38 32.67 -54.23 -0.88
N ARG A 39 32.30 -53.12 -1.50
CA ARG A 39 33.25 -52.21 -2.17
C ARG A 39 33.78 -51.19 -1.16
N ALA A 40 35.07 -51.30 -0.83
CA ALA A 40 35.76 -50.42 0.12
C ALA A 40 36.77 -49.50 -0.59
N PHE A 41 36.93 -48.28 -0.07
CA PHE A 41 37.83 -47.24 -0.58
C PHE A 41 39.02 -47.08 0.38
N THR A 42 40.24 -47.01 -0.13
CA THR A 42 41.48 -46.91 0.67
C THR A 42 42.48 -45.96 0.02
N ASP A 43 43.17 -45.17 0.83
CA ASP A 43 44.22 -44.24 0.40
C ASP A 43 45.60 -44.91 0.30
N GLN A 44 45.71 -46.19 0.67
CA GLN A 44 46.94 -46.99 0.54
C GLN A 44 46.79 -48.10 -0.51
N PRO A 45 47.76 -48.28 -1.43
CA PRO A 45 47.68 -49.28 -2.49
C PRO A 45 47.85 -50.70 -1.91
N ARG A 46 46.81 -51.54 -2.03
CA ARG A 46 46.85 -52.97 -1.71
C ARG A 46 46.87 -53.81 -2.99
N ARG A 47 47.36 -55.06 -2.92
CA ARG A 47 47.28 -56.01 -4.05
C ARG A 47 45.82 -56.16 -4.48
N ASN A 48 45.54 -55.89 -5.76
CA ASN A 48 44.22 -55.88 -6.43
C ASN A 48 43.37 -54.61 -6.32
N ALA A 49 43.94 -53.47 -5.94
CA ALA A 49 43.21 -52.21 -5.97
C ALA A 49 43.26 -51.53 -7.35
N LYS A 50 42.12 -51.14 -7.91
CA LYS A 50 42.04 -50.37 -9.16
C LYS A 50 42.00 -48.87 -8.86
N LYS A 51 42.85 -48.10 -9.56
CA LYS A 51 42.92 -46.63 -9.47
C LYS A 51 41.61 -46.04 -9.99
N VAL A 52 40.98 -45.17 -9.21
CA VAL A 52 39.76 -44.47 -9.61
C VAL A 52 40.11 -43.03 -9.99
N GLU A 53 39.89 -42.70 -11.26
CA GLU A 53 40.00 -41.32 -11.74
C GLU A 53 38.76 -40.54 -11.31
N ILE A 54 38.97 -39.53 -10.45
CA ILE A 54 37.90 -38.65 -9.99
C ILE A 54 37.74 -37.55 -11.04
N ALA A 55 36.56 -37.46 -11.64
CA ALA A 55 36.24 -36.39 -12.60
C ALA A 55 36.25 -35.02 -11.90
N PRO A 56 36.72 -33.94 -12.57
CA PRO A 56 36.75 -32.61 -11.98
C PRO A 56 35.33 -32.12 -11.65
N SER A 57 35.19 -31.50 -10.47
CA SER A 57 33.91 -31.03 -9.94
C SER A 57 33.31 -29.91 -10.81
N ASN A 58 31.99 -29.94 -11.01
CA ASN A 58 31.24 -28.93 -11.77
C ASN A 58 31.38 -27.55 -11.12
N GLN A 59 32.09 -26.64 -11.78
CA GLN A 59 32.17 -25.24 -11.36
C GLN A 59 31.11 -24.40 -12.09
N ILE A 60 30.18 -23.83 -11.33
CA ILE A 60 29.20 -22.87 -11.84
C ILE A 60 29.89 -21.49 -11.90
N LYS A 61 30.07 -20.93 -13.10
CA LYS A 61 30.57 -19.55 -13.25
C LYS A 61 29.45 -18.59 -12.85
N SER A 62 29.65 -17.85 -11.76
CA SER A 62 28.73 -16.79 -11.34
C SER A 62 28.73 -15.65 -12.35
N ALA A 63 27.56 -15.33 -12.91
CA ALA A 63 27.39 -14.15 -13.76
C ALA A 63 27.70 -12.85 -12.97
N PRO A 64 28.26 -11.82 -13.62
CA PRO A 64 28.54 -10.55 -12.95
C PRO A 64 27.23 -9.94 -12.46
N ARG A 65 27.13 -9.74 -11.14
CA ARG A 65 26.00 -9.10 -10.48
C ARG A 65 25.92 -7.66 -10.99
N LYS A 66 24.86 -7.33 -11.74
CA LYS A 66 24.54 -5.93 -12.03
C LYS A 66 24.51 -5.15 -10.71
N PRO A 67 25.12 -3.96 -10.63
CA PRO A 67 24.99 -3.12 -9.45
C PRO A 67 23.50 -2.92 -9.21
N THR A 68 23.03 -3.37 -8.05
CA THR A 68 21.67 -3.10 -7.61
C THR A 68 21.60 -1.59 -7.49
N GLN A 69 20.82 -0.93 -8.35
CA GLN A 69 20.52 0.49 -8.15
C GLN A 69 20.01 0.60 -6.72
N ALA A 70 20.72 1.38 -5.90
CA ALA A 70 20.24 1.72 -4.59
C ALA A 70 18.85 2.32 -4.79
N HIS A 71 17.81 1.59 -4.39
CA HIS A 71 16.50 2.20 -4.23
C HIS A 71 16.75 3.33 -3.25
N SER A 72 16.59 4.59 -3.69
CA SER A 72 16.55 5.72 -2.77
C SER A 72 15.62 5.31 -1.64
N ALA A 73 16.19 5.15 -0.44
CA ALA A 73 15.42 4.79 0.73
C ALA A 73 14.27 5.80 0.81
N LYS A 74 13.02 5.31 0.80
CA LYS A 74 11.88 6.19 1.03
C LYS A 74 12.17 6.96 2.32
N PRO A 75 11.97 8.30 2.34
CA PRO A 75 12.19 9.09 3.53
C PRO A 75 11.48 8.41 4.70
N THR A 76 12.23 8.11 5.76
CA THR A 76 11.63 7.53 6.96
C THR A 76 10.80 8.63 7.61
N PRO A 77 9.49 8.41 7.87
CA PRO A 77 8.64 9.45 8.42
C PRO A 77 9.18 9.92 9.76
N GLY A 78 9.37 11.23 9.90
CA GLY A 78 9.74 11.84 11.18
C GLY A 78 8.61 11.72 12.23
N PRO A 79 8.83 12.35 13.41
CA PRO A 79 7.79 12.50 14.41
C PRO A 79 6.52 13.11 13.83
N LEU A 80 5.36 12.61 14.23
CA LEU A 80 4.07 13.06 13.72
C LEU A 80 3.67 14.36 14.43
N PHE A 81 3.43 15.41 13.64
CA PHE A 81 3.02 16.72 14.15
C PHE A 81 1.63 16.65 14.78
N ARG A 82 1.46 17.30 15.94
CA ARG A 82 0.20 17.26 16.71
C ARG A 82 -0.48 18.61 16.65
N TYR A 83 -1.77 18.60 16.33
CA TYR A 83 -2.63 19.78 16.42
C TYR A 83 -3.19 19.89 17.84
N GLN A 84 -3.39 21.12 18.31
CA GLN A 84 -4.05 21.36 19.59
C GLN A 84 -5.57 21.32 19.44
N LEU A 85 -6.07 21.75 18.27
CA LEU A 85 -7.49 21.84 17.99
C LEU A 85 -7.76 21.39 16.55
N LEU A 86 -8.83 20.60 16.39
CA LEU A 86 -9.50 20.36 15.14
C LEU A 86 -10.99 20.30 15.42
N ARG A 87 -11.80 21.14 14.74
CA ARG A 87 -13.23 21.21 14.98
C ARG A 87 -14.01 21.53 13.71
N ILE A 88 -15.18 20.92 13.58
CA ILE A 88 -16.18 21.27 12.57
C ILE A 88 -16.93 22.52 13.05
N LEU A 89 -16.90 23.60 12.26
CA LEU A 89 -17.60 24.85 12.53
C LEU A 89 -19.03 24.83 11.99
N ALA A 90 -19.21 24.28 10.79
CA ALA A 90 -20.50 24.10 10.15
C ALA A 90 -20.52 22.72 9.48
N PRO A 91 -21.61 21.95 9.55
CA PRO A 91 -22.78 22.17 10.40
C PRO A 91 -22.47 22.23 11.90
N GLU A 92 -23.38 22.74 12.72
CA GLU A 92 -23.35 22.56 14.17
C GLU A 92 -23.79 21.13 14.55
N PRO A 93 -23.40 20.60 15.73
CA PRO A 93 -23.87 19.30 16.20
C PRO A 93 -25.40 19.21 16.24
N ASP A 94 -25.96 18.10 15.78
CA ASP A 94 -27.40 17.80 15.74
C ASP A 94 -28.23 18.80 14.93
N THR A 95 -27.59 19.59 14.06
CA THR A 95 -28.33 20.51 13.19
C THR A 95 -29.17 19.76 12.15
N THR A 96 -30.32 20.33 11.82
CA THR A 96 -31.18 19.83 10.75
C THR A 96 -31.00 20.67 9.50
N ILE A 97 -30.43 20.07 8.46
CA ILE A 97 -30.31 20.66 7.13
C ILE A 97 -31.54 20.28 6.31
N ARG A 98 -32.11 21.23 5.57
CA ARG A 98 -33.23 21.02 4.66
C ARG A 98 -32.79 21.39 3.26
N ASP A 99 -32.50 20.37 2.46
CA ASP A 99 -32.09 20.53 1.08
C ASP A 99 -32.67 19.36 0.26
N SER A 100 -33.33 19.66 -0.85
CA SER A 100 -34.02 18.62 -1.63
C SER A 100 -33.06 17.72 -2.42
N GLU A 101 -31.88 18.25 -2.76
CA GLU A 101 -30.82 17.57 -3.49
C GLU A 101 -29.82 16.90 -2.54
N GLY A 102 -29.86 17.24 -1.26
CA GLY A 102 -28.94 16.72 -0.24
C GLY A 102 -27.60 17.45 -0.25
N ASN A 103 -27.61 18.75 -0.54
CA ASN A 103 -26.42 19.58 -0.55
C ASN A 103 -26.08 20.09 0.87
N LEU A 104 -24.80 20.06 1.23
CA LEU A 104 -24.28 20.51 2.52
C LEU A 104 -22.85 21.05 2.34
N ILE A 105 -22.52 22.14 3.03
CA ILE A 105 -21.14 22.63 3.12
C ILE A 105 -20.64 22.36 4.53
N VAL A 106 -19.52 21.64 4.63
CA VAL A 106 -18.81 21.39 5.88
C VAL A 106 -17.63 22.35 5.96
N THR A 107 -17.54 23.13 7.03
CA THR A 107 -16.46 24.07 7.30
C THR A 107 -15.72 23.65 8.56
N VAL A 108 -14.40 23.68 8.50
CA VAL A 108 -13.51 23.17 9.55
C VAL A 108 -12.55 24.26 10.00
N THR A 109 -12.14 24.20 11.26
CA THR A 109 -11.03 25.00 11.77
C THR A 109 -10.05 24.13 12.55
N ASN A 110 -8.79 24.57 12.60
CA ASN A 110 -7.73 23.87 13.30
C ASN A 110 -6.71 24.85 13.90
N GLU A 111 -6.06 24.44 14.98
CA GLU A 111 -4.95 25.16 15.59
C GLU A 111 -3.80 24.20 15.91
N PRO A 112 -2.55 24.49 15.52
CA PRO A 112 -2.12 25.67 14.74
C PRO A 112 -2.49 25.52 13.26
N ALA A 113 -2.17 26.53 12.42
CA ALA A 113 -2.47 26.50 10.99
C ALA A 113 -2.01 25.20 10.31
N LEU A 114 -2.73 24.77 9.28
CA LEU A 114 -2.45 23.51 8.57
C LEU A 114 -1.00 23.47 8.05
N GLN A 115 -0.21 22.54 8.60
CA GLN A 115 1.18 22.34 8.20
C GLN A 115 1.34 22.10 6.69
N PRO A 116 2.47 22.50 6.10
CA PRO A 116 2.82 22.12 4.74
C PRO A 116 2.80 20.59 4.57
N GLY A 117 2.35 20.10 3.42
CA GLY A 117 2.26 18.65 3.15
C GLY A 117 1.07 17.94 3.80
N HIS A 118 0.44 18.54 4.81
CA HIS A 118 -0.76 17.98 5.43
C HIS A 118 -2.02 18.31 4.62
N THR A 119 -3.02 17.42 4.70
CA THR A 119 -4.33 17.61 4.07
C THR A 119 -5.44 17.20 5.01
N TYR A 120 -6.61 17.77 4.81
CA TYR A 120 -7.84 17.35 5.45
C TYR A 120 -8.50 16.23 4.67
N ARG A 121 -9.14 15.32 5.39
CA ARG A 121 -9.97 14.26 4.84
C ARG A 121 -11.30 14.24 5.57
N LEU A 122 -12.38 14.38 4.82
CA LEU A 122 -13.74 14.30 5.34
C LEU A 122 -14.19 12.84 5.38
N LEU A 123 -14.89 12.48 6.45
CA LEU A 123 -15.51 11.18 6.62
C LEU A 123 -17.01 11.34 6.89
N LEU A 124 -17.80 10.57 6.16
CA LEU A 124 -19.22 10.38 6.40
C LEU A 124 -19.41 8.96 6.92
N GLU A 125 -19.88 8.82 8.16
CA GLU A 125 -20.09 7.53 8.83
C GLU A 125 -18.83 6.65 8.86
N GLY A 126 -17.67 7.30 9.01
CA GLY A 126 -16.36 6.63 9.01
C GLY A 126 -15.85 6.23 7.63
N LYS A 127 -16.58 6.50 6.55
CA LYS A 127 -16.12 6.30 5.17
C LYS A 127 -15.59 7.61 4.61
N VAL A 128 -14.47 7.55 3.89
CA VAL A 128 -13.87 8.72 3.25
C VAL A 128 -14.86 9.29 2.23
N TYR A 129 -15.12 10.59 2.33
CA TYR A 129 -15.95 11.35 1.40
C TYR A 129 -15.06 12.30 0.60
N GLY A 130 -15.03 12.10 -0.72
CA GLY A 130 -14.24 12.93 -1.63
C GLY A 130 -12.72 12.73 -1.49
N GLU A 131 -11.97 13.61 -2.15
CA GLU A 131 -10.51 13.61 -2.11
C GLU A 131 -9.98 14.44 -0.93
N ALA A 132 -8.82 14.03 -0.41
CA ALA A 132 -8.15 14.80 0.63
C ALA A 132 -7.58 16.10 0.04
N GLY A 133 -7.76 17.22 0.75
CA GLY A 133 -7.41 18.54 0.23
C GLY A 133 -6.93 19.49 1.32
N ARG A 134 -6.35 20.63 0.92
CA ARG A 134 -5.90 21.66 1.88
C ARG A 134 -7.00 22.67 2.24
N SER A 135 -8.11 22.68 1.49
CA SER A 135 -9.27 23.52 1.78
C SER A 135 -9.92 23.10 3.09
N PRO A 136 -10.21 24.02 4.03
CA PRO A 136 -11.00 23.73 5.22
C PRO A 136 -12.51 23.66 4.95
N VAL A 137 -12.93 23.83 3.69
CA VAL A 137 -14.34 23.82 3.25
C VAL A 137 -14.57 22.65 2.30
N PHE A 138 -15.59 21.84 2.60
CA PHE A 138 -15.96 20.64 1.86
C PHE A 138 -17.42 20.74 1.37
N PRO A 139 -17.65 20.94 0.07
CA PRO A 139 -18.97 20.79 -0.49
C PRO A 139 -19.33 19.30 -0.58
N MET A 140 -20.51 18.95 -0.08
CA MET A 140 -21.11 17.63 -0.18
C MET A 140 -22.41 17.75 -0.96
N THR A 141 -22.68 16.77 -1.81
CA THR A 141 -23.90 16.67 -2.59
C THR A 141 -24.47 15.25 -2.52
N ASN A 142 -25.77 15.15 -2.80
CA ASN A 142 -26.51 13.89 -2.82
C ASN A 142 -26.39 13.08 -1.52
N ILE A 143 -26.43 13.76 -0.38
CA ILE A 143 -26.55 13.10 0.92
C ILE A 143 -27.98 12.60 1.09
N ASP A 144 -28.14 11.36 1.53
CA ASP A 144 -29.44 10.76 1.74
C ASP A 144 -30.18 11.43 2.91
N ARG A 145 -31.51 11.25 2.94
CA ARG A 145 -32.31 11.73 4.08
C ARG A 145 -32.03 10.87 5.30
N GLY A 146 -32.00 11.47 6.49
CA GLY A 146 -31.82 10.75 7.75
C GLY A 146 -30.81 11.40 8.67
N THR A 147 -30.30 10.60 9.61
CA THR A 147 -29.26 11.03 10.55
C THR A 147 -27.93 10.48 10.09
N HIS A 148 -26.94 11.35 9.99
CA HIS A 148 -25.60 11.03 9.54
C HIS A 148 -24.57 11.53 10.54
N GLN A 149 -23.34 11.03 10.43
CA GLN A 149 -22.24 11.36 11.31
C GLN A 149 -21.06 11.86 10.48
N LEU A 150 -20.56 13.05 10.79
CA LEU A 150 -19.39 13.65 10.15
C LEU A 150 -18.18 13.54 11.05
N SER A 151 -17.02 13.28 10.47
CA SER A 151 -15.73 13.54 11.12
C SER A 151 -14.71 14.03 10.11
N ILE A 152 -13.72 14.76 10.61
CA ILE A 152 -12.59 15.25 9.81
C ILE A 152 -11.32 14.67 10.38
N GLU A 153 -10.41 14.30 9.50
CA GLU A 153 -9.03 13.98 9.82
C GLU A 153 -8.10 15.00 9.19
N ILE A 154 -6.99 15.28 9.86
CA ILE A 154 -5.80 15.81 9.21
C ILE A 154 -4.86 14.63 8.98
N ILE A 155 -4.41 14.44 7.75
CA ILE A 155 -3.43 13.44 7.37
C ILE A 155 -2.11 14.10 6.95
N ASP A 156 -1.00 13.45 7.26
CA ASP A 156 0.33 13.88 6.82
C ASP A 156 0.64 13.41 5.39
N GLU A 157 1.79 13.85 4.88
CA GLU A 157 2.30 13.47 3.55
C GLU A 157 2.55 11.96 3.39
N PHE A 158 2.64 11.22 4.50
CA PHE A 158 2.80 9.77 4.55
C PHE A 158 1.47 9.04 4.76
N GLY A 159 0.35 9.75 4.82
CA GLY A 159 -1.00 9.20 5.01
C GLY A 159 -1.34 8.84 6.46
N ARG A 160 -0.52 9.22 7.44
CA ARG A 160 -0.78 9.01 8.87
C ARG A 160 -1.76 10.06 9.37
N VAL A 161 -2.71 9.65 10.21
CA VAL A 161 -3.68 10.58 10.83
C VAL A 161 -2.97 11.37 11.93
N ALA A 162 -2.86 12.68 11.73
CA ALA A 162 -2.26 13.62 12.66
C ALA A 162 -3.23 14.01 13.79
N GLU A 163 -4.49 14.25 13.43
CA GLU A 163 -5.58 14.64 14.34
C GLU A 163 -6.92 14.23 13.75
N ARG A 164 -7.92 13.95 14.60
CA ARG A 164 -9.28 13.58 14.16
C ARG A 164 -10.33 14.20 15.07
N THR A 165 -11.39 14.76 14.48
CA THR A 165 -12.54 15.24 15.26
C THR A 165 -13.36 14.08 15.83
N PRO A 166 -14.10 14.30 16.92
CA PRO A 166 -15.22 13.43 17.27
C PRO A 166 -16.22 13.31 16.12
N ASN A 167 -17.02 12.24 16.14
CA ASN A 167 -18.16 12.10 15.23
C ASN A 167 -19.24 13.11 15.63
N GLN A 168 -19.65 13.94 14.68
CA GLN A 168 -20.65 14.96 14.87
C GLN A 168 -21.93 14.60 14.09
N PRO A 169 -23.06 14.39 14.79
CA PRO A 169 -24.34 14.12 14.14
C PRO A 169 -24.85 15.33 13.37
N PHE A 170 -25.55 15.07 12.27
CA PHE A 170 -26.45 16.01 11.62
C PHE A 170 -27.65 15.27 11.01
N HIS A 171 -28.73 16.00 10.75
CA HIS A 171 -29.94 15.46 10.18
C HIS A 171 -30.20 16.07 8.79
N MET A 172 -30.33 15.23 7.78
CA MET A 172 -30.65 15.62 6.41
C MET A 172 -32.14 15.39 6.13
N MET A 173 -32.86 16.46 5.80
CA MET A 173 -34.25 16.40 5.35
C MET A 173 -34.35 16.72 3.87
N ARG A 174 -34.78 15.73 3.07
CA ARG A 174 -35.12 15.89 1.65
C ARG A 174 -36.64 15.82 1.48
N ILE A 175 -37.19 16.66 0.62
CA ILE A 175 -38.61 16.57 0.23
C ILE A 175 -38.81 15.45 -0.78
N SER A 176 -39.87 14.67 -0.61
CA SER A 176 -40.28 13.62 -1.56
C SER A 176 -40.92 14.21 -2.82
N LEU A 177 -40.95 13.42 -3.90
CA LEU A 177 -41.69 13.78 -5.12
C LEU A 177 -43.20 13.99 -4.83
N ALA A 178 -43.77 13.21 -3.92
CA ALA A 178 -45.15 13.37 -3.48
C ALA A 178 -45.38 14.73 -2.77
N GLN A 179 -44.46 15.13 -1.90
CA GLN A 179 -44.51 16.46 -1.26
C GLN A 179 -44.33 17.59 -2.29
N LYS A 180 -43.44 17.42 -3.29
CA LYS A 180 -43.32 18.36 -4.41
C LYS A 180 -44.63 18.48 -5.19
N ARG A 181 -45.31 17.36 -5.49
CA ARG A 181 -46.63 17.34 -6.15
C ARG A 181 -47.74 17.96 -5.30
N LEU A 182 -47.72 17.80 -3.98
CA LEU A 182 -48.67 18.47 -3.09
C LEU A 182 -48.47 19.99 -3.07
N ALA A 183 -47.21 20.46 -3.07
CA ALA A 183 -46.90 21.88 -3.10
C ALA A 183 -47.21 22.52 -4.47
N GLN A 184 -46.95 21.79 -5.56
CA GLN A 184 -47.25 22.21 -6.93
C GLN A 184 -47.94 21.07 -7.70
N PRO A 185 -49.28 21.02 -7.66
CA PRO A 185 -50.08 20.00 -8.34
C PRO A 185 -49.75 19.91 -9.84
N CYS A 186 -49.73 18.68 -10.36
CA CYS A 186 -49.48 18.41 -11.78
C CYS A 186 -50.65 18.90 -12.64
N LYS A 187 -50.35 19.70 -13.67
CA LYS A 187 -51.28 20.01 -14.75
C LYS A 187 -51.16 19.01 -15.89
N THR A 188 -52.11 19.00 -16.83
CA THR A 188 -52.15 18.07 -17.96
C THR A 188 -50.87 18.12 -18.80
N GLU A 189 -50.30 19.32 -18.97
CA GLU A 189 -49.02 19.56 -19.67
C GLU A 189 -47.77 19.12 -18.89
N ASP A 190 -47.85 18.97 -17.57
CA ASP A 190 -46.69 18.64 -16.72
C ASP A 190 -46.34 17.13 -16.75
N TYR A 191 -47.30 16.29 -17.13
CA TYR A 191 -47.16 14.83 -17.12
C TYR A 191 -46.11 14.39 -18.17
N GLY A 192 -45.07 13.70 -17.70
CA GLY A 192 -43.95 13.26 -18.54
C GLY A 192 -42.80 14.26 -18.68
N VAL A 193 -42.98 15.49 -18.19
CA VAL A 193 -41.92 16.51 -18.14
C VAL A 193 -41.31 16.58 -16.75
N ARG A 194 -42.17 16.67 -15.73
CA ARG A 194 -41.76 16.75 -14.32
C ARG A 194 -41.63 15.34 -13.74
N PRO A 195 -40.52 14.99 -13.05
CA PRO A 195 -40.33 13.65 -12.46
C PRO A 195 -41.40 13.29 -11.42
N GLU A 196 -42.02 14.28 -10.77
CA GLU A 196 -43.15 14.14 -9.86
C GLU A 196 -44.51 13.88 -10.55
N CYS A 197 -44.58 14.01 -11.89
CA CYS A 197 -45.79 13.85 -12.70
C CYS A 197 -45.58 12.75 -13.76
N PRO A 198 -45.64 11.46 -13.41
CA PRO A 198 -45.42 10.37 -14.36
C PRO A 198 -46.59 10.27 -15.36
N LEU A 199 -46.28 9.99 -16.64
CA LEU A 199 -47.28 9.84 -17.72
C LEU A 199 -48.41 8.84 -17.41
N LYS A 200 -48.12 7.83 -16.59
CA LYS A 200 -49.10 6.81 -16.16
C LYS A 200 -50.27 7.40 -15.34
N ASP A 201 -50.04 8.53 -14.68
CA ASP A 201 -51.02 9.21 -13.83
C ASP A 201 -51.78 10.31 -14.58
N LYS A 202 -51.50 10.53 -15.88
CA LYS A 202 -52.15 11.57 -16.67
C LYS A 202 -53.66 11.26 -16.73
N PRO A 203 -54.55 12.19 -16.32
CA PRO A 203 -55.98 11.98 -16.46
C PRO A 203 -56.34 11.81 -17.94
N PRO A 204 -57.33 10.95 -18.27
CA PRO A 204 -57.81 10.83 -19.64
C PRO A 204 -58.30 12.19 -20.13
N GLU A 205 -57.97 12.53 -21.37
CA GLU A 205 -58.44 13.76 -21.99
C GLU A 205 -59.97 13.68 -22.10
N GLU A 206 -60.67 14.66 -21.53
CA GLU A 206 -62.11 14.80 -21.74
C GLU A 206 -62.31 15.10 -23.24
N GLU A 207 -62.78 14.10 -23.99
CA GLU A 207 -63.33 14.35 -25.33
C GLU A 207 -64.45 15.36 -25.13
N SER A 208 -64.22 16.60 -25.60
CA SER A 208 -65.24 17.63 -25.57
C SER A 208 -66.44 17.08 -26.33
N SER A 209 -67.50 16.78 -25.59
CA SER A 209 -68.78 16.40 -26.13
C SER A 209 -69.30 17.60 -26.92
N ILE A 210 -68.95 17.64 -28.21
CA ILE A 210 -69.58 18.48 -29.21
C ILE A 210 -70.93 17.82 -29.49
N LEU A 211 -71.81 17.79 -28.49
CA LEU A 211 -73.23 17.64 -28.76
C LEU A 211 -73.74 19.05 -29.02
N PRO A 212 -74.15 19.39 -30.27
CA PRO A 212 -74.87 20.63 -30.49
C PRO A 212 -76.13 20.54 -29.62
N PHE A 213 -76.24 21.44 -28.65
CA PHE A 213 -77.50 21.65 -27.94
C PHE A 213 -78.56 21.98 -29.00
N PHE A 214 -79.45 21.03 -29.26
CA PHE A 214 -80.56 21.13 -30.21
C PHE A 214 -81.83 21.57 -29.49
#